data_AF-A0A956Q634-F1
#
_entry.id   AF-A0A956Q634-F1
#
_cell.length_a   1.000
_cell.length_b   1.000
_cell.length_c   1.000
_cell.angle_alpha   90.00
_cell.angle_beta   90.00
_cell.angle_gamma   90.00
#
_symmetry.space_group_name_H-M   'P 1'
#
loop_
_entity.id
_entity.type
_entity.pdbx_description
1 polymer ?
#
loop_
_entity_poly.entity_id
_entity_poly.type
_entity_poly.pdbx_seq_one_letter_code
_entity_poly.pdbx_strand_id
1 'polypeptide(L)'
;MVPVSRTQLRERLERLEGLDRLLAVVAALRDPDGGCPWDLKQTHASLRPYMLEEAYEAVEVMDGLAEGSACHLEEELGDVLLQVALHAQLASEAGQFTFASLSQGIADKLIRRHPHVFAEDEAVKVEDAEAVTANWEA
;
A
#
# COMPACT_ATOMS: atom_id res chain seq x y z
N MET A 1 -29.73 9.21 2.07
CA MET A 1 -28.46 9.70 2.63
C MET A 1 -28.29 11.13 2.13
N VAL A 2 -28.07 12.12 3.00
CA VAL A 2 -27.91 13.53 2.54
C VAL A 2 -26.56 13.64 1.83
N PRO A 3 -26.47 14.26 0.63
CA PRO A 3 -25.20 14.44 -0.04
C PRO A 3 -24.26 15.27 0.84
N VAL A 4 -23.04 14.79 1.07
CA VAL A 4 -22.00 15.53 1.80
C VAL A 4 -21.44 16.57 0.84
N SER A 5 -21.38 17.84 1.25
CA SER A 5 -20.76 18.88 0.42
C SER A 5 -19.25 18.66 0.27
N ARG A 6 -18.65 19.18 -0.80
CA ARG A 6 -17.18 19.07 -1.02
C ARG A 6 -16.36 19.62 0.15
N THR A 7 -16.82 20.69 0.78
CA THR A 7 -16.20 21.26 1.98
C THR A 7 -16.23 20.28 3.15
N GLN A 8 -17.40 19.68 3.43
CA GLN A 8 -17.54 18.70 4.50
C GLN A 8 -16.75 17.41 4.24
N LEU A 9 -16.61 17.00 2.98
CA LEU A 9 -15.75 15.88 2.60
C LEU A 9 -14.28 16.19 2.89
N ARG A 10 -13.80 17.36 2.48
CA ARG A 10 -12.43 17.80 2.74
C ARG A 10 -12.13 17.88 4.24
N GLU A 11 -12.98 18.55 5.02
CA GLU A 11 -12.85 18.64 6.48
C GLU A 11 -12.83 17.26 7.14
N ARG A 12 -13.63 16.31 6.64
CA ARG A 12 -13.61 14.93 7.12
C ARG A 12 -12.28 14.25 6.80
N LEU A 13 -11.76 14.38 5.58
CA LEU A 13 -10.49 13.77 5.17
C LEU A 13 -9.29 14.37 5.92
N GLU A 14 -9.32 15.67 6.22
CA GLU A 14 -8.27 16.36 6.99
C GLU A 14 -8.20 15.91 8.46
N ARG A 15 -9.25 15.29 9.01
CA ARG A 15 -9.26 14.69 10.35
C ARG A 15 -8.72 13.26 10.39
N LEU A 16 -8.50 12.64 9.23
CA LEU A 16 -7.86 11.33 9.15
C LEU A 16 -6.35 11.52 9.03
N GLU A 17 -5.59 10.53 9.50
CA GLU A 17 -4.13 10.56 9.46
C GLU A 17 -3.58 9.34 8.72
N GLY A 18 -2.38 9.50 8.14
CA GLY A 18 -1.63 8.42 7.50
C GLY A 18 -2.45 7.57 6.52
N LEU A 19 -2.41 6.26 6.73
CA LEU A 19 -3.03 5.27 5.85
C LEU A 19 -4.56 5.42 5.76
N ASP A 20 -5.26 5.71 6.87
CA ASP A 20 -6.71 5.87 6.85
C ASP A 20 -7.13 7.05 5.96
N ARG A 21 -6.33 8.12 5.98
CA ARG A 21 -6.53 9.27 5.09
C ARG A 21 -6.33 8.87 3.64
N LEU A 22 -5.25 8.15 3.31
CA LEU A 22 -4.98 7.67 1.95
C LEU A 22 -6.14 6.83 1.41
N LEU A 23 -6.56 5.81 2.16
CA LEU A 23 -7.66 4.92 1.74
C LEU A 23 -8.97 5.69 1.54
N ALA A 24 -9.28 6.64 2.43
CA ALA A 24 -10.47 7.47 2.30
C ALA A 24 -10.41 8.44 1.11
N VAL A 25 -9.23 8.99 0.80
CA VAL A 25 -9.02 9.83 -0.40
C VAL A 25 -9.21 9.00 -1.67
N VAL A 26 -8.57 7.83 -1.77
CA VAL A 26 -8.70 6.93 -2.92
C VAL A 26 -10.16 6.51 -3.14
N ALA A 27 -10.87 6.15 -2.06
CA ALA A 27 -12.29 5.83 -2.13
C ALA A 27 -13.13 7.02 -2.62
N ALA A 28 -12.85 8.24 -2.15
CA ALA A 28 -13.56 9.44 -2.59
C ALA A 28 -13.27 9.80 -4.07
N LEU A 29 -12.05 9.58 -4.54
CA LEU A 29 -11.70 9.78 -5.95
C LEU A 29 -12.44 8.79 -6.86
N ARG A 30 -12.76 7.60 -6.37
CA ARG A 30 -13.48 6.55 -7.10
C ARG A 30 -14.98 6.49 -6.81
N ASP A 31 -15.53 7.48 -6.11
CA ASP A 31 -16.96 7.56 -5.83
C ASP A 31 -17.75 7.80 -7.15
N PRO A 32 -18.72 6.96 -7.52
CA PRO A 32 -19.54 7.17 -8.72
C PRO A 32 -20.36 8.47 -8.65
N ASP A 33 -20.66 8.97 -7.46
CA ASP A 33 -21.49 10.16 -7.22
C ASP A 33 -20.65 11.44 -7.04
N GLY A 34 -19.60 11.61 -7.86
CA GLY A 34 -18.83 12.86 -7.93
C GLY A 34 -17.32 12.72 -7.77
N GLY A 35 -16.80 11.50 -7.84
CA GLY A 35 -15.37 11.22 -7.93
C GLY A 35 -14.72 11.74 -9.21
N CYS A 36 -13.43 11.49 -9.33
CA CYS A 36 -12.62 11.92 -10.46
C CYS A 36 -12.89 11.02 -11.68
N PRO A 37 -13.21 11.60 -12.86
CA PRO A 37 -13.44 10.81 -14.08
C PRO A 37 -12.23 9.98 -14.52
N TRP A 38 -11.00 10.44 -14.21
CA TRP A 38 -9.79 9.69 -14.53
C TRP A 38 -9.62 8.48 -13.62
N ASP A 39 -9.91 8.62 -12.33
CA ASP A 39 -9.82 7.51 -11.38
C ASP A 39 -10.91 6.48 -11.66
N LEU A 40 -12.17 6.92 -11.85
CA LEU A 40 -13.30 6.04 -12.13
C LEU A 40 -13.09 5.12 -13.35
N LYS A 41 -12.42 5.60 -14.40
CA LYS A 41 -12.16 4.78 -15.61
C LYS A 41 -11.04 3.73 -15.42
N GLN A 42 -10.29 3.76 -14.33
CA GLN A 42 -9.16 2.85 -14.14
C GLN A 42 -9.61 1.43 -13.86
N THR A 43 -8.74 0.50 -14.25
CA THR A 43 -8.84 -0.94 -14.04
C THR A 43 -7.48 -1.47 -13.59
N HIS A 44 -7.41 -2.72 -13.10
CA HIS A 44 -6.12 -3.34 -12.82
C HIS A 44 -5.18 -3.32 -14.03
N ALA A 45 -5.74 -3.51 -15.25
CA ALA A 45 -4.95 -3.54 -16.47
C ALA A 45 -4.41 -2.16 -16.86
N SER A 46 -5.21 -1.09 -16.70
CA SER A 46 -4.78 0.27 -17.05
C SER A 46 -3.79 0.86 -16.04
N LEU A 47 -3.80 0.39 -14.79
CA LEU A 47 -2.87 0.82 -13.74
C LEU A 47 -1.53 0.08 -13.76
N ARG A 48 -1.43 -1.07 -14.45
CA ARG A 48 -0.19 -1.86 -14.54
C ARG A 48 1.06 -1.06 -14.94
N PRO A 49 1.06 -0.18 -15.97
CA PRO A 49 2.25 0.58 -16.32
C PRO A 49 2.70 1.51 -15.18
N TYR A 50 1.77 2.17 -14.49
CA TYR A 50 2.08 3.06 -13.37
C TYR A 50 2.70 2.29 -12.20
N MET A 51 2.15 1.13 -11.83
CA MET A 51 2.76 0.26 -10.81
C MET A 51 4.22 -0.10 -11.13
N LEU A 52 4.56 -0.30 -12.41
CA LEU A 52 5.95 -0.57 -12.80
C LEU A 52 6.79 0.69 -12.71
N GLU A 53 6.29 1.82 -13.20
CA GLU A 53 6.95 3.13 -13.17
C GLU A 53 7.34 3.52 -11.74
N GLU A 54 6.39 3.59 -10.80
CA GLU A 54 6.69 3.97 -9.40
C GLU A 54 7.69 3.01 -8.73
N ALA A 55 7.62 1.73 -9.07
CA ALA A 55 8.57 0.74 -8.55
C ALA A 55 9.99 0.95 -9.12
N TYR A 56 10.11 1.36 -10.38
CA TYR A 56 11.39 1.70 -10.99
C TYR A 56 11.95 3.00 -10.42
N GLU A 57 11.12 4.03 -10.23
CA GLU A 57 11.53 5.32 -9.67
C GLU A 57 12.01 5.15 -8.22
N ALA A 58 11.29 4.38 -7.40
CA ALA A 58 11.74 4.02 -6.06
C ALA A 58 13.12 3.32 -6.06
N VAL A 59 13.36 2.40 -6.99
CA VAL A 59 14.65 1.71 -7.12
C VAL A 59 15.75 2.66 -7.61
N GLU A 60 15.46 3.54 -8.56
CA GLU A 60 16.42 4.54 -9.05
C GLU A 60 16.89 5.45 -7.92
N VAL A 61 15.97 5.89 -7.06
CA VAL A 61 16.32 6.67 -5.88
C VAL A 61 17.19 5.86 -4.91
N MET A 62 16.88 4.58 -4.69
CA MET A 62 17.69 3.68 -3.83
C MET A 62 19.11 3.48 -4.36
N ASP A 63 19.28 3.32 -5.68
CA ASP A 63 20.60 3.14 -6.31
C ASP A 63 21.41 4.44 -6.31
N GLY A 64 20.73 5.59 -6.32
CA GLY A 64 21.31 6.93 -6.35
C GLY A 64 21.47 7.61 -4.99
N LEU A 65 21.26 6.93 -3.85
CA LEU A 65 21.22 7.55 -2.51
C LEU A 65 22.53 8.30 -2.17
N ALA A 66 22.52 9.61 -2.38
CA ALA A 66 23.47 10.58 -1.82
C ALA A 66 22.78 11.35 -0.68
N GLU A 67 23.53 12.23 -0.01
CA GLU A 67 22.95 13.09 1.04
C GLU A 67 21.81 13.95 0.46
N GLY A 68 20.60 13.82 1.03
CA GLY A 68 19.38 14.51 0.53
C GLY A 68 18.35 13.60 -0.15
N SER A 69 18.68 12.35 -0.47
CA SER A 69 17.78 11.42 -1.17
C SER A 69 16.65 10.82 -0.32
N ALA A 70 16.63 11.06 1.00
CA ALA A 70 15.61 10.51 1.90
C ALA A 70 14.19 11.06 1.62
N CYS A 71 14.10 12.34 1.23
CA CYS A 71 12.85 13.00 0.84
C CYS A 71 12.26 12.35 -0.42
N HIS A 72 13.08 12.17 -1.46
CA HIS A 72 12.63 11.53 -2.69
C HIS A 72 12.23 10.08 -2.43
N LEU A 73 12.98 9.35 -1.61
CA LEU A 73 12.61 7.96 -1.30
C LEU A 73 11.26 7.87 -0.58
N GLU A 74 10.95 8.82 0.30
CA GLU A 74 9.64 8.89 0.96
C GLU A 74 8.50 9.13 -0.05
N GLU A 75 8.72 10.01 -1.03
CA GLU A 75 7.77 10.30 -2.11
C GLU A 75 7.51 9.05 -2.97
N GLU A 76 8.56 8.42 -3.50
CA GLU A 76 8.42 7.25 -4.38
C GLU A 76 7.79 6.05 -3.67
N LEU A 77 8.14 5.80 -2.39
CA LEU A 77 7.50 4.76 -1.60
C LEU A 77 6.03 5.08 -1.31
N GLY A 78 5.68 6.36 -1.21
CA GLY A 78 4.32 6.85 -1.14
C GLY A 78 3.53 6.54 -2.41
N ASP A 79 4.13 6.72 -3.58
CA ASP A 79 3.48 6.44 -4.87
C ASP A 79 3.31 4.94 -5.13
N VAL A 80 4.28 4.11 -4.74
CA VAL A 80 4.10 2.65 -4.69
C VAL A 80 2.92 2.27 -3.78
N LEU A 81 2.82 2.90 -2.60
CA LEU A 81 1.70 2.66 -1.68
C LEU A 81 0.36 3.11 -2.25
N LEU A 82 0.32 4.22 -2.99
CA LEU A 82 -0.86 4.68 -3.72
C LEU A 82 -1.33 3.63 -4.74
N GLN A 83 -0.41 3.04 -5.51
CA GLN A 83 -0.76 1.98 -6.47
C GLN A 83 -1.38 0.76 -5.77
N VAL A 84 -0.84 0.34 -4.61
CA VAL A 84 -1.43 -0.74 -3.79
C VAL A 84 -2.84 -0.36 -3.31
N ALA A 85 -3.03 0.87 -2.84
CA ALA A 85 -4.33 1.36 -2.38
C ALA A 85 -5.38 1.39 -3.52
N LEU A 86 -5.00 1.85 -4.72
CA LEU A 86 -5.87 1.87 -5.90
C LEU A 86 -6.32 0.47 -6.31
N HIS A 87 -5.40 -0.50 -6.35
CA HIS A 87 -5.75 -1.89 -6.67
C HIS A 87 -6.63 -2.54 -5.59
N ALA A 88 -6.37 -2.25 -4.30
CA ALA A 88 -7.23 -2.73 -3.22
C ALA A 88 -8.64 -2.13 -3.29
N GLN A 89 -8.76 -0.85 -3.64
CA GLN A 89 -10.06 -0.19 -3.82
C GLN A 89 -10.83 -0.80 -5.01
N LEU A 90 -10.18 -1.04 -6.15
CA LEU A 90 -10.77 -1.73 -7.30
C LEU A 90 -11.26 -3.15 -6.95
N ALA A 91 -10.45 -3.92 -6.24
CA ALA A 91 -10.82 -5.26 -5.81
C ALA A 91 -11.99 -5.25 -4.81
N SER A 92 -12.04 -4.25 -3.94
CA SER A 92 -13.12 -4.06 -2.97
C SER A 92 -14.44 -3.72 -3.67
N GLU A 93 -14.41 -2.82 -4.66
CA GLU A 93 -15.56 -2.50 -5.52
C GLU A 93 -16.10 -3.74 -6.26
N ALA A 94 -15.21 -4.67 -6.64
CA ALA A 94 -15.57 -5.94 -7.27
C ALA A 94 -15.97 -7.05 -6.27
N GLY A 95 -15.97 -6.78 -4.96
CA GLY A 95 -16.30 -7.76 -3.93
C GLY A 95 -15.28 -8.90 -3.78
N GLN A 96 -14.01 -8.66 -4.16
CA GLN A 96 -12.95 -9.68 -4.18
C GLN A 96 -12.12 -9.68 -2.89
N PHE A 97 -11.41 -8.59 -2.61
CA PHE A 97 -10.61 -8.42 -1.40
C PHE A 97 -10.53 -6.94 -1.02
N THR A 98 -10.14 -6.66 0.22
CA THR A 98 -9.94 -5.31 0.75
C THR A 98 -8.48 -5.07 1.12
N PHE A 99 -8.11 -3.80 1.31
CA PHE A 99 -6.80 -3.45 1.85
C PHE A 99 -6.54 -4.14 3.20
N ALA A 100 -7.56 -4.23 4.06
CA ALA A 100 -7.46 -4.91 5.35
C ALA A 100 -7.16 -6.42 5.21
N SER A 101 -7.84 -7.13 4.29
CA SER A 101 -7.53 -8.55 4.07
C SER A 101 -6.15 -8.76 3.44
N LEU A 102 -5.71 -7.84 2.57
CA LEU A 102 -4.39 -7.86 1.96
C LEU A 102 -3.30 -7.65 3.02
N SER A 103 -3.43 -6.61 3.85
CA SER A 103 -2.46 -6.28 4.89
C SER A 103 -2.38 -7.35 5.99
N GLN A 104 -3.52 -7.92 6.38
CA GLN A 104 -3.57 -9.07 7.29
C GLN A 104 -2.83 -10.27 6.71
N GLY A 105 -3.08 -10.60 5.44
CA GLY A 105 -2.45 -11.74 4.77
C GLY A 105 -0.92 -11.63 4.69
N ILE A 106 -0.38 -10.45 4.40
CA ILE A 106 1.07 -10.24 4.39
C ILE A 106 1.66 -10.26 5.81
N ALA A 107 0.99 -9.69 6.81
CA ALA A 107 1.43 -9.73 8.20
C ALA A 107 1.49 -11.17 8.73
N ASP A 108 0.43 -11.96 8.56
CA ASP A 108 0.39 -13.36 8.98
C ASP A 108 1.45 -14.21 8.28
N LYS A 109 1.70 -13.93 6.99
CA LYS A 109 2.77 -14.56 6.23
C LYS A 109 4.15 -14.22 6.81
N LEU A 110 4.40 -12.96 7.14
CA LEU A 110 5.68 -12.53 7.72
C LEU A 110 5.90 -13.10 9.12
N ILE A 111 4.88 -13.10 9.98
CA ILE A 111 4.96 -13.70 11.32
C ILE A 111 5.31 -15.19 11.22
N ARG A 112 4.61 -15.93 10.35
CA ARG A 112 4.88 -17.36 10.14
C ARG A 112 6.29 -17.65 9.63
N ARG A 113 6.84 -16.78 8.77
CA ARG A 113 8.17 -16.94 8.16
C ARG A 113 9.32 -16.46 9.06
N HIS A 114 9.02 -15.80 10.18
CA HIS A 114 10.00 -15.33 11.14
C HIS A 114 9.74 -15.93 12.54
N PRO A 115 9.69 -17.26 12.69
CA PRO A 115 9.47 -17.89 14.00
C PRO A 115 10.55 -17.50 15.01
N HIS A 116 11.77 -17.23 14.56
CA HIS A 116 12.86 -16.75 15.40
C HIS A 116 12.66 -15.36 15.99
N VAL A 117 11.72 -14.56 15.47
CA VAL A 117 11.31 -13.27 16.03
C VAL A 117 10.05 -13.40 16.88
N PHE A 118 9.09 -14.23 16.45
CA PHE A 118 7.72 -14.21 16.98
C PHE A 118 7.29 -15.46 17.76
N ALA A 119 8.08 -16.54 17.78
CA ALA A 119 7.78 -17.72 18.60
C ALA A 119 8.13 -17.45 20.06
N GLU A 120 7.34 -17.99 20.99
CA GLU A 120 7.63 -17.94 22.43
C GLU A 120 8.84 -18.83 22.80
N ASP A 121 9.14 -19.84 21.98
CA ASP A 121 10.24 -20.76 22.19
C ASP A 121 11.55 -20.19 21.62
N GLU A 122 12.48 -19.83 22.52
CA GLU A 122 13.82 -19.35 22.15
C GLU A 122 14.68 -20.38 21.41
N ALA A 123 14.21 -21.62 21.25
CA ALA A 123 14.93 -22.69 20.55
C ALA A 123 15.08 -22.46 19.03
N VAL A 124 14.23 -21.61 18.41
CA VAL A 124 14.34 -21.30 16.98
C VAL A 124 15.27 -20.11 16.79
N LYS A 125 16.57 -20.36 16.78
CA LYS A 125 17.59 -19.35 16.45
C LYS A 125 18.00 -19.49 15.00
N VAL A 126 18.22 -18.35 14.36
CA VAL A 126 18.81 -18.28 13.02
C VAL A 126 20.19 -17.67 13.16
N GLU A 127 21.18 -18.29 12.53
CA GLU A 127 22.59 -17.92 12.72
C GLU A 127 23.00 -16.75 11.84
N ASP A 128 22.36 -16.60 10.66
CA ASP A 128 22.66 -15.55 9.68
C ASP A 128 21.48 -15.22 8.75
N ALA A 129 21.66 -14.21 7.90
CA ALA A 129 20.66 -13.74 6.94
C ALA A 129 20.36 -14.75 5.82
N GLU A 130 21.30 -15.64 5.50
CA GLU A 130 21.15 -16.66 4.45
C GLU A 130 20.18 -17.75 4.91
N ALA A 131 20.30 -18.18 6.17
CA ALA A 131 19.35 -19.08 6.80
C ALA A 131 17.95 -18.46 6.98
N VAL A 132 17.81 -17.13 7.07
CA VAL A 132 16.50 -16.44 7.04
C VAL A 132 15.89 -16.48 5.64
N THR A 133 16.71 -16.28 4.60
CA THR A 133 16.25 -16.23 3.20
C THR A 133 15.63 -17.55 2.76
N ALA A 134 16.17 -18.68 3.21
CA ALA A 134 15.60 -20.02 2.95
C ALA A 134 14.15 -20.16 3.48
N ASN A 135 13.77 -19.46 4.54
CA ASN A 135 12.40 -19.46 5.07
C ASN A 135 11.41 -18.65 4.21
N TRP A 136 11.92 -17.82 3.28
CA TRP A 136 11.08 -16.99 2.41
C TRP A 136 10.67 -17.70 1.12
N GLU A 137 11.41 -18.72 0.69
CA GLU A 137 11.09 -19.52 -0.51
C GLU A 137 10.14 -20.69 -0.22
N ALA A 138 9.94 -21.05 1.05
CA ALA A 138 8.97 -22.05 1.52
C ALA A 138 7.53 -21.52 1.62
#